data_AF-A0A1Z5L4F1-F1
#
_entry.id   AF-A0A1Z5L4F1-F1
#
_cell.length_a   1.000
_cell.length_b   1.000
_cell.length_c   1.000
_cell.angle_alpha   90.00
_cell.angle_beta   90.00
_cell.angle_gamma   90.00
#
_symmetry.space_group_name_H-M   'P 1'
#
loop_
_entity.id
_entity.type
_entity.pdbx_description
1 polymer ?
#
loop_
_entity_poly.entity_id
_entity_poly.type
_entity_poly.pdbx_seq_one_letter_code
_entity_poly.pdbx_strand_id
1 'polypeptide(L)'
;MGYDLCRFQGEVDEELICPVCSGVLEEPLQAPQCEHAFCKSCIGQWLSRQATCPVDRQPITSAQLKPVPRILRNLLSRLQLSCDNAQFGCNAVVKLDNLVTHCESCEHNPRRPVPCDQGCGLVIPKDQLKDHNCVKELRGLVQSQQQRLSEFQAEIREQWREINILKEYIRSMRAANSPIPLTSLMPTTPEQDEVMGWAGKLQRARVTRWGGMISTPDAVLQAMVKRALTDSGCPQQILQSLIDNAHERRWPPGLSTLETRQMNRRHYESYVCKRIPGKQAVVVVACENQHMNEDMVLEPGLVMIFAHGIE
;
A
#
# COMPACT_ATOMS: atom_id res chain seq x y z
N MET A 1 9.27 35.49 -10.25
CA MET A 1 8.22 36.17 -9.49
C MET A 1 7.52 37.08 -10.47
N GLY A 2 6.20 36.94 -10.66
CA GLY A 2 5.46 37.69 -11.68
C GLY A 2 5.83 37.28 -13.10
N TYR A 3 4.93 37.52 -14.05
CA TYR A 3 5.21 37.28 -15.47
C TYR A 3 5.92 38.50 -16.09
N ASP A 4 6.90 38.24 -16.95
CA ASP A 4 7.62 39.28 -17.68
C ASP A 4 6.69 40.00 -18.66
N LEU A 5 6.64 41.33 -18.56
CA LEU A 5 5.83 42.22 -19.39
C LEU A 5 6.15 42.07 -20.89
N CYS A 6 7.41 41.80 -21.24
CA CYS A 6 7.86 41.72 -22.63
C CYS A 6 7.22 40.56 -23.42
N ARG A 7 6.58 39.62 -22.72
CA ARG A 7 5.94 38.45 -23.32
C ARG A 7 4.50 38.69 -23.73
N PHE A 8 3.85 39.71 -23.18
CA PHE A 8 2.44 39.97 -23.42
C PHE A 8 2.24 40.66 -24.76
N GLN A 9 1.11 40.36 -25.40
CA GLN A 9 0.68 41.06 -26.61
C GLN A 9 -0.13 42.30 -26.24
N GLY A 10 0.31 43.45 -26.75
CA GLY A 10 -0.33 44.73 -26.50
C GLY A 10 0.04 45.31 -25.13
N GLU A 11 -0.69 46.36 -24.73
CA GLU A 11 -0.49 47.03 -23.46
C GLU A 11 -1.16 46.25 -22.32
N VAL A 12 -0.44 46.08 -21.21
CA VAL A 12 -0.97 45.50 -19.98
C VAL A 12 -1.33 46.64 -19.03
N ASP A 13 -2.56 46.59 -18.51
CA ASP A 13 -3.06 47.56 -17.54
C ASP A 13 -2.16 47.61 -16.28
N GLU A 14 -1.85 48.82 -15.81
CA GLU A 14 -1.00 49.05 -14.64
C GLU A 14 -1.58 48.42 -13.36
N GLU A 15 -2.91 48.29 -13.25
CA GLU A 15 -3.58 47.63 -12.12
C GLU A 15 -3.24 46.12 -12.03
N LEU A 16 -2.72 45.53 -13.11
CA LEU A 16 -2.34 44.13 -13.20
C LEU A 16 -0.85 43.91 -12.93
N ILE A 17 -0.09 44.97 -12.63
CA ILE A 17 1.35 44.94 -12.40
C ILE A 17 1.63 44.88 -10.90
N CYS A 18 2.49 43.95 -10.49
CA CYS A 18 2.92 43.86 -9.10
C CYS A 18 3.92 44.98 -8.77
N PRO A 19 3.67 45.83 -7.76
CA PRO A 19 4.56 46.94 -7.42
C PRO A 19 5.89 46.50 -6.80
N VAL A 20 6.03 45.21 -6.44
CA VAL A 20 7.26 44.66 -5.83
C VAL A 20 8.22 44.14 -6.89
N CYS A 21 7.73 43.36 -7.86
CA CYS A 21 8.57 42.78 -8.92
C CYS A 21 8.44 43.47 -10.28
N SER A 22 7.54 44.46 -10.41
CA SER A 22 7.23 45.18 -11.65
C SER A 22 6.80 44.29 -12.83
N GLY A 23 6.40 43.04 -12.57
CA GLY A 23 5.86 42.10 -13.56
C GLY A 23 4.35 41.93 -13.41
N VAL A 24 3.71 41.30 -14.39
CA VAL A 24 2.27 41.00 -14.31
C VAL A 24 2.02 40.00 -13.17
N LEU A 25 0.93 40.24 -12.43
CA LEU A 25 0.60 39.49 -11.22
C LEU A 25 0.51 37.97 -11.44
N GLU A 26 1.26 37.21 -10.65
CA GLU A 26 1.28 35.75 -10.61
C GLU A 26 0.72 35.26 -9.27
N GLU A 27 -0.30 34.38 -9.30
CA GLU A 27 -1.10 34.00 -8.12
C GLU A 27 -1.44 35.21 -7.22
N PRO A 28 -2.14 36.23 -7.74
CA PRO A 28 -2.34 37.49 -7.04
C PRO A 28 -3.08 37.36 -5.70
N LEU A 29 -2.53 38.02 -4.69
CA LEU A 29 -3.14 38.25 -3.38
C LEU A 29 -3.33 39.74 -3.14
N GLN A 30 -4.41 40.10 -2.45
CA GLN A 30 -4.80 41.47 -2.13
C GLN A 30 -4.77 41.70 -0.62
N ALA A 31 -4.26 42.87 -0.23
CA ALA A 31 -4.39 43.39 1.12
C ALA A 31 -5.84 43.89 1.36
N PRO A 32 -6.57 43.40 2.37
CA PRO A 32 -7.99 43.72 2.52
C PRO A 32 -8.27 45.16 2.97
N GLN A 33 -7.32 45.84 3.63
CA GLN A 33 -7.54 47.19 4.17
C GLN A 33 -7.20 48.31 3.18
N CYS A 34 -6.23 48.08 2.30
CA CYS A 34 -5.74 49.08 1.35
C CYS A 34 -5.84 48.64 -0.12
N GLU A 35 -6.40 47.44 -0.36
CA GLU A 35 -6.75 46.92 -1.69
C GLU A 35 -5.57 46.74 -2.68
N HIS A 36 -4.32 46.96 -2.26
CA HIS A 36 -3.14 46.69 -3.07
C HIS A 36 -2.96 45.19 -3.36
N ALA A 37 -2.64 44.87 -4.61
CA ALA A 37 -2.44 43.50 -5.10
C ALA A 37 -0.95 43.19 -5.36
N PHE A 38 -0.55 41.95 -5.06
CA PHE A 38 0.84 41.49 -5.19
C PHE A 38 0.89 40.04 -5.65
N CYS A 39 1.99 39.62 -6.29
CA CYS A 39 2.23 38.20 -6.48
C CYS A 39 2.37 37.51 -5.12
N LYS A 40 1.83 36.30 -4.96
CA LYS A 40 1.90 35.53 -3.72
C LYS A 40 3.32 35.37 -3.17
N SER A 41 4.29 35.08 -4.04
CA SER A 41 5.69 34.97 -3.65
C SER A 41 6.28 36.29 -3.17
N CYS A 42 5.95 37.40 -3.84
CA CYS A 42 6.46 38.74 -3.53
C CYS A 42 6.01 39.19 -2.15
N ILE A 43 4.69 39.13 -1.89
CA ILE A 43 4.15 39.55 -0.59
C ILE A 43 4.56 38.57 0.52
N GLY A 44 4.63 37.27 0.24
CA GLY A 44 5.12 36.28 1.20
C GLY A 44 6.55 36.56 1.66
N GLN A 45 7.46 36.86 0.72
CA GLN A 45 8.84 37.23 1.04
C GLN A 45 8.92 38.54 1.84
N TRP A 46 8.12 39.55 1.48
CA TRP A 46 8.09 40.81 2.21
C TRP A 46 7.63 40.62 3.66
N LEU A 47 6.51 39.90 3.85
CA LEU A 47 5.92 39.66 5.17
C LEU A 47 6.78 38.78 6.08
N SER A 48 7.68 37.97 5.51
CA SER A 48 8.69 37.25 6.29
C SER A 48 9.68 38.19 7.00
N ARG A 49 9.81 39.44 6.52
CA ARG A 49 10.73 40.45 7.05
C ARG A 49 10.01 41.59 7.76
N GLN A 50 8.87 42.04 7.22
CA GLN A 50 8.14 43.20 7.70
C GLN A 50 6.63 42.95 7.57
N ALA A 51 5.88 43.01 8.68
CA ALA A 51 4.43 42.80 8.70
C ALA A 51 3.63 44.04 8.27
N THR A 52 3.99 44.62 7.12
CA THR A 52 3.41 45.83 6.56
C THR A 52 3.20 45.70 5.06
N CYS A 53 2.28 46.48 4.50
CA CYS A 53 2.07 46.57 3.05
C CYS A 53 3.26 47.26 2.37
N PRO A 54 3.82 46.72 1.27
CA PRO A 54 4.93 47.33 0.54
C PRO A 54 4.67 48.74 -0.02
N VAL A 55 3.40 49.11 -0.24
CA VAL A 55 3.04 50.37 -0.91
C VAL A 55 2.80 51.51 0.10
N ASP A 56 1.97 51.27 1.11
CA ASP A 56 1.48 52.30 2.04
C ASP A 56 1.88 52.04 3.51
N ARG A 57 2.62 50.95 3.77
CA ARG A 57 3.11 50.52 5.09
C ARG A 57 2.01 50.21 6.11
N GLN A 58 0.76 50.06 5.70
CA GLN A 58 -0.32 49.61 6.58
C GLN A 58 -0.01 48.23 7.17
N PRO A 59 -0.32 47.97 8.46
CA PRO A 59 -0.01 46.68 9.10
C PRO A 59 -0.83 45.55 8.46
N ILE A 60 -0.14 44.50 8.03
CA ILE A 60 -0.78 43.34 7.42
C ILE A 60 0.00 42.06 7.74
N THR A 61 -0.73 40.96 7.93
CA THR A 61 -0.15 39.64 8.15
C THR A 61 -0.53 38.69 7.01
N SER A 62 0.24 37.61 6.85
CA SER A 62 0.01 36.62 5.78
C SER A 62 -1.38 35.99 5.83
N ALA A 63 -1.94 35.81 7.03
CA ALA A 63 -3.28 35.26 7.25
C ALA A 63 -4.42 36.20 6.82
N GLN A 64 -4.15 37.51 6.69
CA GLN A 64 -5.16 38.50 6.29
C GLN A 64 -5.27 38.67 4.78
N LEU A 65 -4.28 38.21 4.02
CA LEU A 65 -4.28 38.31 2.56
C LEU A 65 -5.44 37.51 1.97
N LYS A 66 -6.11 38.10 0.98
CA LYS A 66 -7.23 37.47 0.28
C LYS A 66 -6.88 37.29 -1.21
N PRO A 67 -7.50 36.34 -1.91
CA PRO A 67 -7.47 36.34 -3.37
C PRO A 67 -8.03 37.65 -3.92
N VAL A 68 -7.47 38.14 -5.02
CA VAL A 68 -8.00 39.33 -5.71
C VAL A 68 -9.45 39.13 -6.19
N PRO A 69 -10.21 40.22 -6.37
CA PRO A 69 -11.57 40.16 -6.89
C PRO A 69 -11.67 39.45 -8.24
N ARG A 70 -12.82 38.81 -8.50
CA ARG A 70 -13.05 38.02 -9.72
C ARG A 70 -12.80 38.84 -11.00
N ILE A 71 -13.12 40.14 -11.00
CA ILE A 71 -12.90 41.01 -12.16
C ILE A 71 -11.42 41.09 -12.54
N LEU A 72 -10.53 41.27 -11.57
CA LEU A 72 -9.08 41.34 -11.79
C LEU A 72 -8.53 39.99 -12.26
N ARG A 73 -9.00 38.88 -11.66
CA ARG A 73 -8.67 37.54 -12.14
C ARG A 73 -9.12 37.29 -13.59
N ASN A 74 -10.32 37.75 -13.95
CA ASN A 74 -10.83 37.62 -15.32
C ASN A 74 -10.04 38.49 -16.31
N LEU A 75 -9.62 39.69 -15.90
CA LEU A 75 -8.76 40.56 -16.71
C LEU A 75 -7.41 39.88 -16.99
N LEU A 76 -6.74 39.37 -15.95
CA LEU A 76 -5.51 38.59 -16.07
C LEU A 76 -5.67 37.39 -16.99
N SER A 77 -6.77 36.63 -16.84
CA SER A 77 -7.03 35.42 -17.63
C SER A 77 -7.19 35.69 -19.13
N ARG A 78 -7.59 36.91 -19.52
CA ARG A 78 -7.75 37.29 -20.93
C ARG A 78 -6.47 37.77 -21.60
N LEU A 79 -5.47 38.15 -20.80
CA LEU A 79 -4.18 38.59 -21.34
C LEU A 79 -3.58 37.47 -22.20
N GLN A 80 -3.02 37.85 -23.34
CA GLN A 80 -2.36 36.94 -24.27
C GLN A 80 -0.86 37.15 -24.21
N LEU A 81 -0.10 36.06 -24.22
CA LEU A 81 1.35 36.10 -24.15
C LEU A 81 2.01 34.98 -24.95
N SER A 82 3.28 35.18 -25.28
CA SER A 82 4.13 34.18 -25.90
C SER A 82 4.48 33.05 -24.91
N CYS A 83 4.57 31.82 -25.44
CA CYS A 83 5.01 30.65 -24.68
C CYS A 83 6.40 30.86 -24.05
N ASP A 84 6.65 30.25 -22.88
CA ASP A 84 7.98 30.22 -22.23
C ASP A 84 9.07 29.67 -23.18
N ASN A 85 8.67 28.78 -24.10
CA ASN A 85 9.57 28.12 -25.04
C ASN A 85 9.71 28.87 -26.37
N ALA A 86 9.37 30.16 -26.43
CA ALA A 86 9.52 30.97 -27.64
C ALA A 86 10.97 30.99 -28.16
N GLN A 87 11.94 31.07 -27.25
CA GLN A 87 13.37 30.97 -27.56
C GLN A 87 13.78 29.62 -28.19
N PHE A 88 12.99 28.57 -27.99
CA PHE A 88 13.20 27.24 -28.56
C PHE A 88 12.37 27.00 -29.83
N GLY A 89 11.71 28.04 -30.35
CA GLY A 89 10.94 27.99 -31.61
C GLY A 89 9.42 27.97 -31.44
N CYS A 90 8.89 28.06 -30.21
CA CYS A 90 7.44 28.12 -30.02
C CYS A 90 6.88 29.51 -30.33
N ASN A 91 6.21 29.67 -31.48
CA ASN A 91 5.55 30.92 -31.85
C ASN A 91 4.11 31.03 -31.32
N ALA A 92 3.69 30.13 -30.43
CA ALA A 92 2.34 30.11 -29.91
C ALA A 92 2.09 31.29 -28.98
N VAL A 93 0.94 31.93 -29.22
CA VAL A 93 0.40 32.99 -28.38
C VAL A 93 -0.85 32.43 -27.73
N VAL A 94 -0.85 32.37 -26.41
CA VAL A 94 -1.91 31.74 -25.63
C VAL A 94 -2.44 32.71 -24.60
N LYS A 95 -3.65 32.46 -24.10
CA LYS A 95 -4.17 33.19 -22.95
C LYS A 95 -3.41 32.77 -21.69
N LEU A 96 -3.25 33.69 -20.74
CA LEU A 96 -2.52 33.44 -19.51
C LEU A 96 -3.07 32.24 -18.72
N ASP A 97 -4.39 32.07 -18.69
CA ASP A 97 -5.06 30.93 -18.05
C ASP A 97 -4.72 29.56 -18.68
N ASN A 98 -4.35 29.55 -19.96
CA ASN A 98 -3.99 28.37 -20.74
C ASN A 98 -2.47 28.22 -20.94
N LEU A 99 -1.65 29.10 -20.35
CA LEU A 99 -0.21 29.04 -20.52
C LEU A 99 0.39 27.75 -19.95
N VAL A 100 -0.03 27.36 -18.73
CA VAL A 100 0.48 26.16 -18.05
C VAL A 100 0.18 24.90 -18.85
N THR A 101 -1.08 24.73 -19.29
CA THR A 101 -1.51 23.57 -20.08
C THR A 101 -0.82 23.50 -21.44
N HIS A 102 -0.60 24.66 -22.08
CA HIS A 102 0.21 24.72 -23.29
C HIS A 102 1.67 24.29 -23.02
N CYS A 103 2.33 24.81 -21.99
CA CYS A 103 3.72 24.50 -21.69
C CYS A 103 3.96 23.02 -21.36
N GLU A 104 3.00 22.34 -20.74
CA GLU A 104 3.04 20.89 -20.47
C GLU A 104 3.04 20.05 -21.74
N SER A 105 2.33 20.50 -22.79
CA SER A 105 2.17 19.78 -24.06
C SER A 105 2.99 20.35 -25.21
N CYS A 106 3.71 21.45 -24.99
CA CYS A 106 4.45 22.18 -26.02
C CYS A 106 5.55 21.32 -26.66
N GLU A 107 5.53 21.20 -27.99
CA GLU A 107 6.50 20.40 -28.75
C GLU A 107 7.94 20.94 -28.67
N HIS A 108 8.06 22.25 -28.42
CA HIS A 108 9.33 22.97 -28.29
C HIS A 108 9.83 23.03 -26.85
N ASN A 109 9.10 22.47 -25.88
CA ASN A 109 9.56 22.37 -24.50
C ASN A 109 10.77 21.41 -24.45
N PRO A 110 11.99 21.89 -24.13
CA PRO A 110 13.18 21.04 -24.08
C PRO A 110 13.09 19.98 -22.98
N ARG A 111 12.38 20.29 -21.89
CA ARG A 111 12.18 19.38 -20.77
C ARG A 111 10.95 18.48 -20.90
N ARG A 112 10.27 18.55 -22.05
CA ARG A 112 9.12 17.68 -22.32
C ARG A 112 9.53 16.22 -22.09
N PRO A 113 8.83 15.47 -21.21
CA PRO A 113 9.12 14.07 -21.00
C PRO A 113 8.79 13.28 -22.27
N VAL A 114 9.77 12.58 -22.82
CA VAL A 114 9.62 11.73 -23.99
C VAL A 114 10.15 10.33 -23.68
N PRO A 115 9.50 9.27 -24.18
CA PRO A 115 10.06 7.92 -24.07
C PRO A 115 11.36 7.85 -24.87
N CYS A 116 12.34 7.12 -24.36
CA CYS A 116 13.56 6.82 -25.08
C CYS A 116 13.26 6.09 -26.41
N ASP A 117 13.88 6.56 -27.49
CA ASP A 117 13.74 6.04 -28.85
C ASP A 117 14.42 4.67 -29.04
N GLN A 118 15.43 4.37 -28.23
CA GLN A 118 16.13 3.08 -28.21
C GLN A 118 15.39 1.98 -27.42
N GLY A 119 14.15 2.25 -26.98
CA GLY A 119 13.27 1.22 -26.40
C GLY A 119 13.62 0.77 -24.99
N CYS A 120 14.44 1.51 -24.24
CA CYS A 120 14.73 1.18 -22.83
C CYS A 120 13.56 1.40 -21.88
N GLY A 121 12.47 2.02 -22.36
CA GLY A 121 11.25 2.29 -21.57
C GLY A 121 11.37 3.44 -20.58
N LEU A 122 12.53 4.10 -20.48
CA LEU A 122 12.71 5.28 -19.63
C LEU A 122 12.07 6.51 -20.28
N VAL A 123 11.40 7.32 -19.46
CA VAL A 123 10.89 8.63 -19.84
C VAL A 123 11.92 9.67 -19.40
N ILE A 124 12.48 10.40 -20.36
CA ILE A 124 13.54 11.38 -20.13
C ILE A 124 13.20 12.73 -20.77
N PRO A 125 13.79 13.84 -20.28
CA PRO A 125 13.67 15.14 -20.93
C PRO A 125 14.17 15.12 -22.38
N LYS A 126 13.44 15.77 -23.31
CA LYS A 126 13.77 15.82 -24.74
C LYS A 126 15.17 16.36 -25.04
N ASP A 127 15.64 17.34 -24.28
CA ASP A 127 16.99 17.91 -24.39
C ASP A 127 18.10 16.92 -24.00
N GLN A 128 17.83 16.03 -23.05
CA GLN A 128 18.77 15.00 -22.58
C GLN A 128 18.76 13.72 -23.43
N LEU A 129 17.83 13.59 -24.38
CA LEU A 129 17.72 12.41 -25.24
C LEU A 129 19.01 12.14 -26.02
N LYS A 130 19.72 13.19 -26.46
CA LYS A 130 20.98 13.06 -27.21
C LYS A 130 22.12 12.46 -26.40
N ASP A 131 22.14 12.72 -25.10
CA ASP A 131 23.19 12.27 -24.18
C ASP A 131 22.78 11.01 -23.40
N HIS A 132 21.63 10.43 -23.73
CA HIS A 132 21.07 9.30 -23.00
C HIS A 132 21.81 7.98 -23.29
N ASN A 133 22.35 7.36 -22.23
CA ASN A 133 22.94 6.03 -22.30
C ASN A 133 22.03 5.00 -21.61
N CYS A 134 21.24 4.28 -22.41
CA CYS A 134 20.28 3.27 -21.93
C CYS A 134 20.91 2.27 -20.96
N VAL A 135 22.10 1.76 -21.28
CA VAL A 135 22.74 0.70 -20.49
C VAL A 135 23.16 1.22 -19.12
N LYS A 136 23.72 2.43 -19.06
CA LYS A 136 24.12 3.05 -17.80
C LYS A 136 22.91 3.32 -16.90
N GLU A 137 21.86 3.91 -17.45
CA GLU A 137 20.64 4.25 -16.71
C GLU A 137 19.91 2.99 -16.22
N LEU A 138 19.75 1.98 -17.07
CA LEU A 138 19.13 0.71 -16.67
C LEU A 138 19.94 -0.03 -15.60
N ARG A 139 21.27 -0.02 -15.68
CA ARG A 139 22.12 -0.59 -14.61
C ARG A 139 21.94 0.16 -13.30
N GLY A 140 21.92 1.50 -13.34
CA GLY A 140 21.66 2.32 -12.15
C GLY A 140 20.28 2.03 -11.55
N LEU A 141 19.25 1.87 -12.39
CA LEU A 141 17.91 1.52 -11.96
C LEU A 141 17.85 0.15 -11.29
N VAL A 142 18.49 -0.87 -11.90
CA VAL A 142 18.56 -2.22 -11.30
C VAL A 142 19.30 -2.18 -9.96
N GLN A 143 20.40 -1.45 -9.86
CA GLN A 143 21.14 -1.30 -8.61
C GLN A 143 20.30 -0.62 -7.53
N SER A 144 19.59 0.46 -7.87
CA SER A 144 18.70 1.16 -6.93
C SER A 144 17.54 0.27 -6.47
N GLN A 145 16.96 -0.51 -7.39
CA GLN A 145 15.91 -1.47 -7.05
C GLN A 145 16.44 -2.60 -6.15
N GLN A 146 17.63 -3.13 -6.44
CA GLN A 146 18.29 -4.12 -5.58
C GLN A 146 18.56 -3.58 -4.18
N GLN A 147 19.02 -2.33 -4.08
CA GLN A 147 19.22 -1.68 -2.79
C GLN A 147 17.89 -1.56 -2.00
N ARG A 148 16.83 -1.05 -2.62
CA ARG A 148 15.51 -0.95 -1.97
C ARG A 148 14.97 -2.30 -1.54
N LEU A 149 15.13 -3.34 -2.36
CA LEU A 149 14.76 -4.70 -1.99
C LEU A 149 15.55 -5.19 -0.77
N SER A 150 16.86 -4.87 -0.70
CA SER A 150 17.69 -5.25 0.45
C SER A 150 17.28 -4.52 1.73
N GLU A 151 16.87 -3.25 1.62
CA GLU A 151 16.35 -2.44 2.73
C GLU A 151 15.03 -3.02 3.23
N PHE A 152 14.06 -3.27 2.33
CA PHE A 152 12.80 -3.91 2.71
C PHE A 152 13.00 -5.31 3.30
N GLN A 153 13.95 -6.10 2.79
CA GLN A 153 14.29 -7.39 3.39
C GLN A 153 14.87 -7.23 4.80
N ALA A 154 15.65 -6.18 5.07
CA ALA A 154 16.17 -5.90 6.41
C ALA A 154 15.05 -5.47 7.37
N GLU A 155 14.13 -4.62 6.93
CA GLU A 155 12.95 -4.22 7.71
C GLU A 155 12.09 -5.43 8.07
N ILE A 156 11.80 -6.30 7.10
CA ILE A 156 11.05 -7.54 7.34
C ILE A 156 11.77 -8.40 8.38
N ARG A 157 13.10 -8.55 8.28
CA ARG A 157 13.89 -9.32 9.27
C ARG A 157 13.86 -8.70 10.66
N GLU A 158 13.84 -7.37 10.77
CA GLU A 158 13.71 -6.67 12.05
C GLU A 158 12.32 -6.91 12.65
N GLN A 159 11.25 -6.70 11.87
CA GLN A 159 9.89 -6.96 12.31
C GLN A 159 9.69 -8.41 12.78
N TRP A 160 10.26 -9.39 12.06
CA TRP A 160 10.24 -10.79 12.50
C TRP A 160 10.97 -10.99 13.83
N ARG A 161 12.09 -10.30 14.07
CA ARG A 161 12.80 -10.35 15.36
C ARG A 161 11.96 -9.73 16.48
N GLU A 162 11.37 -8.56 16.26
CA GLU A 162 10.48 -7.93 17.23
C GLU A 162 9.29 -8.82 17.59
N ILE A 163 8.63 -9.42 16.58
CA ILE A 163 7.54 -10.37 16.79
C ILE A 163 8.01 -11.56 17.64
N ASN A 164 9.19 -12.11 17.37
CA ASN A 164 9.72 -13.24 18.14
C ASN A 164 10.06 -12.86 19.58
N ILE A 165 10.62 -11.68 19.81
CA ILE A 165 10.90 -11.16 21.16
C ILE A 165 9.60 -10.94 21.92
N LEU A 166 8.59 -10.34 21.28
CA LEU A 166 7.26 -10.16 21.89
C LEU A 166 6.61 -11.51 22.21
N LYS A 167 6.70 -12.49 21.31
CA LYS A 167 6.24 -13.87 21.55
C LYS A 167 6.93 -14.47 22.80
N GLU A 168 8.25 -14.28 22.95
CA GLU A 168 9.03 -14.81 24.09
C GLU A 168 8.75 -14.03 25.40
N TYR A 169 8.56 -12.72 25.32
CA TYR A 169 8.16 -11.89 26.46
C TYR A 169 6.78 -12.31 26.99
N ILE A 170 5.81 -12.54 26.10
CA ILE A 170 4.50 -13.08 26.45
C ILE A 170 4.65 -14.47 27.10
N ARG A 171 5.55 -15.32 26.60
CA ARG A 171 5.82 -16.66 27.14
C ARG A 171 6.44 -16.61 28.54
N SER A 172 7.39 -15.71 28.79
CA SER A 172 8.06 -15.56 30.10
C SER A 172 7.17 -14.89 31.16
N MET A 173 6.36 -13.90 30.78
CA MET A 173 5.32 -13.33 31.63
C MET A 173 4.31 -14.40 32.11
N ARG A 174 3.98 -15.37 31.25
CA ARG A 174 3.15 -16.53 31.61
C ARG A 174 3.84 -17.51 32.57
N ALA A 175 5.18 -17.56 32.57
CA ALA A 175 5.97 -18.50 33.37
C ALA A 175 6.34 -17.96 34.78
N ALA A 176 6.50 -16.65 34.94
CA ALA A 176 6.90 -16.03 36.21
C ALA A 176 5.79 -16.01 37.29
N ASN A 177 4.54 -16.32 36.93
CA ASN A 177 3.42 -16.50 37.85
C ASN A 177 3.08 -18.01 37.99
N SER A 178 3.35 -18.66 39.13
CA SER A 178 2.83 -20.02 39.44
C SER A 178 2.89 -20.40 40.93
N PRO A 179 2.05 -21.32 41.48
CA PRO A 179 1.76 -22.61 40.86
C PRO A 179 0.29 -23.10 40.94
N ILE A 180 -0.33 -23.29 39.78
CA ILE A 180 -1.34 -24.34 39.55
C ILE A 180 -1.01 -24.89 38.14
N PRO A 181 -1.18 -26.19 37.83
CA PRO A 181 -0.91 -26.70 36.48
C PRO A 181 -1.81 -25.96 35.49
N LEU A 182 -1.26 -24.98 34.79
CA LEU A 182 -1.98 -24.09 33.86
C LEU A 182 -2.04 -24.73 32.47
N THR A 183 -2.55 -25.95 32.40
CA THR A 183 -3.13 -26.49 31.17
C THR A 183 -4.53 -25.92 30.89
N SER A 184 -4.98 -24.89 31.64
CA SER A 184 -6.40 -24.48 31.62
C SER A 184 -6.72 -22.98 31.72
N LEU A 185 -5.78 -22.02 31.65
CA LEU A 185 -6.11 -20.59 31.75
C LEU A 185 -5.27 -19.67 30.83
N MET A 186 -5.26 -19.94 29.52
CA MET A 186 -5.36 -18.81 28.59
C MET A 186 -6.77 -18.22 28.82
N PRO A 187 -7.00 -16.89 28.77
CA PRO A 187 -8.32 -16.42 28.41
C PRO A 187 -8.48 -16.84 26.96
N THR A 188 -8.93 -18.07 26.76
CA THR A 188 -9.59 -18.48 25.55
C THR A 188 -10.64 -17.42 25.31
N THR A 189 -10.60 -16.79 24.13
CA THR A 189 -11.78 -16.03 23.72
C THR A 189 -12.97 -17.00 23.84
N PRO A 190 -14.19 -16.55 24.21
CA PRO A 190 -15.35 -17.46 24.30
C PRO A 190 -15.50 -18.35 23.04
N GLU A 191 -15.02 -17.85 21.90
CA GLU A 191 -14.89 -18.57 20.63
C GLU A 191 -13.90 -19.75 20.68
N GLN A 192 -12.72 -19.61 21.30
CA GLN A 192 -11.75 -20.72 21.45
C GLN A 192 -12.25 -21.83 22.38
N ASP A 193 -12.99 -21.48 23.44
CA ASP A 193 -13.63 -22.47 24.33
C ASP A 193 -14.70 -23.28 23.61
N GLU A 194 -15.49 -22.63 22.75
CA GLU A 194 -16.51 -23.30 21.94
C GLU A 194 -15.86 -24.30 20.96
N VAL A 195 -14.77 -23.89 20.30
CA VAL A 195 -14.02 -24.75 19.36
C VAL A 195 -13.36 -25.92 20.08
N MET A 196 -12.74 -25.70 21.25
CA MET A 196 -12.17 -26.79 22.06
C MET A 196 -13.26 -27.74 22.58
N GLY A 197 -14.40 -27.21 23.02
CA GLY A 197 -15.53 -27.99 23.48
C GLY A 197 -16.13 -28.86 22.37
N TRP A 198 -16.19 -28.35 21.14
CA TRP A 198 -16.58 -29.15 19.97
C TRP A 198 -15.52 -30.19 19.58
N ALA A 199 -14.25 -29.81 19.49
CA ALA A 199 -13.15 -30.71 19.13
C ALA A 199 -12.99 -31.87 20.15
N GLY A 200 -13.27 -31.60 21.42
CA GLY A 200 -13.29 -32.59 22.49
C GLY A 200 -14.39 -33.65 22.33
N LYS A 201 -15.51 -33.33 21.68
CA LYS A 201 -16.61 -34.27 21.40
C LYS A 201 -16.31 -35.22 20.24
N LEU A 202 -15.38 -34.86 19.36
CA LEU A 202 -15.00 -35.69 18.22
C LEU A 202 -14.09 -36.84 18.65
N GLN A 203 -14.26 -38.00 18.03
CA GLN A 203 -13.39 -39.16 18.26
C GLN A 203 -11.98 -38.88 17.72
N ARG A 204 -10.95 -39.27 18.47
CA ARG A 204 -9.57 -39.23 17.97
C ARG A 204 -9.42 -40.23 16.83
N ALA A 205 -8.77 -39.80 15.75
CA ALA A 205 -8.51 -40.61 14.57
C ALA A 205 -7.03 -40.95 14.47
N ARG A 206 -6.73 -42.13 13.94
CA ARG A 206 -5.38 -42.48 13.46
C ARG A 206 -5.39 -42.59 11.94
N VAL A 207 -4.55 -41.79 11.29
CA VAL A 207 -4.34 -41.88 9.84
C VAL A 207 -3.22 -42.88 9.57
N THR A 208 -3.54 -44.01 8.95
CA THR A 208 -2.57 -45.07 8.64
C THR A 208 -1.96 -44.91 7.25
N ARG A 209 -2.63 -44.18 6.34
CA ARG A 209 -2.20 -44.00 4.94
C ARG A 209 -2.21 -42.54 4.52
N TRP A 210 -1.18 -41.80 4.94
CA TRP A 210 -0.97 -40.40 4.55
C TRP A 210 -0.87 -40.15 3.04
N GLY A 211 -0.39 -41.12 2.27
CA GLY A 211 -0.33 -41.02 0.80
C GLY A 211 -1.68 -41.06 0.10
N GLY A 212 -2.76 -41.47 0.79
CA GLY A 212 -4.13 -41.48 0.25
C GLY A 212 -4.87 -40.14 0.41
N MET A 213 -4.16 -39.08 0.79
CA MET A 213 -4.71 -37.74 0.98
C MET A 213 -5.16 -37.13 -0.34
N ILE A 214 -6.37 -36.61 -0.35
CA ILE A 214 -6.97 -35.89 -1.49
C ILE A 214 -6.67 -34.41 -1.28
N SER A 215 -5.71 -33.86 -2.04
CA SER A 215 -5.26 -32.47 -1.89
C SER A 215 -6.10 -31.44 -2.66
N THR A 216 -6.88 -31.92 -3.63
CA THR A 216 -7.75 -31.12 -4.50
C THR A 216 -9.19 -31.66 -4.49
N PRO A 217 -9.88 -31.64 -3.33
CA PRO A 217 -11.26 -32.13 -3.26
C PRO A 217 -12.18 -31.25 -4.11
N ASP A 218 -13.09 -31.87 -4.85
CA ASP A 218 -14.10 -31.14 -5.63
C ASP A 218 -15.18 -30.51 -4.73
N ALA A 219 -16.02 -29.67 -5.33
CA ALA A 219 -17.06 -28.95 -4.60
C ALA A 219 -18.08 -29.89 -3.94
N VAL A 220 -18.34 -31.06 -4.54
CA VAL A 220 -19.28 -32.05 -4.01
C VAL A 220 -18.71 -32.70 -2.75
N LEU A 221 -17.43 -33.09 -2.78
CA LEU A 221 -16.71 -33.66 -1.66
C LEU A 221 -16.57 -32.66 -0.51
N GLN A 222 -16.24 -31.40 -0.83
CA GLN A 222 -16.22 -30.31 0.16
C GLN A 222 -17.60 -30.08 0.79
N ALA A 223 -18.69 -30.09 0.02
CA ALA A 223 -20.04 -29.94 0.53
C ALA A 223 -20.47 -31.11 1.43
N MET A 224 -20.08 -32.34 1.09
CA MET A 224 -20.32 -33.52 1.92
C MET A 224 -19.60 -33.46 3.26
N VAL A 225 -18.35 -32.97 3.28
CA VAL A 225 -17.59 -32.78 4.51
C VAL A 225 -18.14 -31.62 5.33
N LYS A 226 -18.52 -30.51 4.68
CA LYS A 226 -19.18 -29.37 5.33
C LYS A 226 -20.46 -29.77 6.05
N ARG A 227 -21.29 -30.60 5.42
CA ARG A 227 -22.50 -31.16 6.04
C ARG A 227 -22.16 -32.01 7.26
N ALA A 228 -21.19 -32.91 7.15
CA ALA A 228 -20.77 -33.77 8.27
C ALA A 228 -20.18 -32.99 9.45
N LEU A 229 -19.47 -31.88 9.19
CA LEU A 229 -19.00 -30.96 10.23
C LEU A 229 -20.16 -30.19 10.88
N THR A 230 -21.14 -29.76 10.08
CA THR A 230 -22.35 -29.10 10.60
C THR A 230 -23.15 -30.03 11.51
N ASP A 231 -23.37 -31.27 11.06
CA ASP A 231 -24.10 -32.29 11.81
C ASP A 231 -23.37 -32.73 13.10
N SER A 232 -22.03 -32.56 13.16
CA SER A 232 -21.24 -32.81 14.37
C SER A 232 -21.21 -31.63 15.35
N GLY A 233 -21.93 -30.54 15.05
CA GLY A 233 -22.01 -29.36 15.90
C GLY A 233 -20.82 -28.41 15.78
N CYS A 234 -20.17 -28.36 14.62
CA CYS A 234 -19.07 -27.43 14.37
C CYS A 234 -19.55 -25.96 14.48
N PRO A 235 -18.82 -25.09 15.22
CA PRO A 235 -19.18 -23.68 15.33
C PRO A 235 -19.24 -23.00 13.96
N GLN A 236 -20.33 -22.28 13.68
CA GLN A 236 -20.60 -21.69 12.37
C GLN A 236 -19.53 -20.68 11.93
N GLN A 237 -18.89 -20.01 12.90
CA GLN A 237 -17.84 -19.03 12.66
C GLN A 237 -16.59 -19.65 12.01
N ILE A 238 -16.26 -20.90 12.32
CA ILE A 238 -15.06 -21.57 11.79
C ILE A 238 -15.35 -22.52 10.63
N LEU A 239 -16.61 -22.92 10.44
CA LEU A 239 -17.02 -23.94 9.48
C LEU A 239 -16.55 -23.63 8.06
N GLN A 240 -16.73 -22.39 7.58
CA GLN A 240 -16.30 -22.02 6.23
C GLN A 240 -14.78 -22.03 6.11
N SER A 241 -14.06 -21.52 7.12
CA SER A 241 -12.59 -21.49 7.13
C SER A 241 -12.00 -22.90 7.12
N LEU A 242 -12.56 -23.84 7.88
CA LEU A 242 -12.14 -25.25 7.85
C LEU A 242 -12.31 -25.90 6.47
N ILE A 243 -13.40 -25.58 5.77
CA ILE A 243 -13.65 -26.11 4.42
C ILE A 243 -12.74 -25.48 3.37
N ASP A 244 -12.47 -24.18 3.47
CA ASP A 244 -11.48 -23.51 2.62
C ASP A 244 -10.10 -24.13 2.82
N ASN A 245 -9.75 -24.47 4.08
CA ASN A 245 -8.52 -25.14 4.48
C ASN A 245 -8.51 -26.65 4.17
N ALA A 246 -9.50 -27.19 3.46
CA ALA A 246 -9.51 -28.58 2.99
C ALA A 246 -8.73 -28.79 1.68
N HIS A 247 -8.31 -27.71 1.02
CA HIS A 247 -7.68 -27.73 -0.30
C HIS A 247 -6.25 -27.19 -0.23
N GLU A 248 -5.33 -27.79 -0.98
CA GLU A 248 -3.91 -27.40 -1.01
C GLU A 248 -3.62 -25.93 -1.34
N ARG A 249 -4.53 -25.22 -2.02
CA ARG A 249 -4.42 -23.77 -2.29
C ARG A 249 -4.39 -22.92 -1.02
N ARG A 250 -4.92 -23.46 0.08
CA ARG A 250 -5.03 -22.81 1.39
C ARG A 250 -4.25 -23.55 2.46
N TRP A 251 -3.50 -24.61 2.13
CA TRP A 251 -2.68 -25.33 3.10
C TRP A 251 -1.41 -24.56 3.47
N PRO A 252 -0.87 -24.81 4.67
CA PRO A 252 0.35 -24.16 5.10
C PRO A 252 1.56 -24.70 4.30
N PRO A 253 2.71 -24.01 4.34
CA PRO A 253 3.88 -24.36 3.51
C PRO A 253 4.31 -25.83 3.62
N GLY A 254 4.17 -26.44 4.81
CA GLY A 254 4.51 -27.84 5.08
C GLY A 254 3.60 -28.89 4.43
N LEU A 255 2.53 -28.47 3.77
CA LEU A 255 1.53 -29.32 3.09
C LEU A 255 1.22 -28.88 1.64
N SER A 256 1.64 -27.68 1.23
CA SER A 256 1.14 -27.01 0.02
C SER A 256 1.45 -27.72 -1.30
N THR A 257 2.56 -28.45 -1.39
CA THR A 257 2.98 -29.15 -2.62
C THR A 257 3.14 -30.67 -2.42
N LEU A 258 3.06 -31.43 -3.51
CA LEU A 258 3.30 -32.88 -3.48
C LEU A 258 4.70 -33.22 -2.93
N GLU A 259 5.72 -32.48 -3.34
CA GLU A 259 7.10 -32.68 -2.90
C GLU A 259 7.24 -32.45 -1.40
N THR A 260 6.70 -31.33 -0.90
CA THR A 260 6.69 -31.04 0.54
C THR A 260 5.96 -32.13 1.32
N ARG A 261 4.85 -32.66 0.78
CA ARG A 261 4.10 -33.75 1.41
C ARG A 261 4.86 -35.06 1.49
N GLN A 262 5.68 -35.37 0.49
CA GLN A 262 6.54 -36.55 0.53
C GLN A 262 7.67 -36.38 1.54
N MET A 263 8.30 -35.21 1.59
CA MET A 263 9.38 -34.90 2.53
C MET A 263 8.91 -34.90 3.98
N ASN A 264 7.74 -34.31 4.26
CA ASN A 264 7.23 -34.14 5.61
C ASN A 264 6.41 -35.34 6.13
N ARG A 265 6.28 -36.42 5.34
CA ARG A 265 5.40 -37.56 5.63
C ARG A 265 5.51 -38.11 7.06
N ARG A 266 6.74 -38.20 7.59
CA ARG A 266 6.99 -38.73 8.95
C ARG A 266 6.44 -37.82 10.05
N HIS A 267 6.45 -36.51 9.82
CA HIS A 267 5.96 -35.52 10.77
C HIS A 267 4.42 -35.55 10.90
N TYR A 268 3.71 -36.04 9.88
CA TYR A 268 2.25 -36.12 9.92
C TYR A 268 1.73 -37.09 10.98
N GLU A 269 2.51 -38.11 11.33
CA GLU A 269 2.16 -39.04 12.41
C GLU A 269 2.06 -38.35 13.79
N SER A 270 2.66 -37.16 13.93
CA SER A 270 2.59 -36.36 15.15
C SER A 270 1.32 -35.50 15.26
N TYR A 271 0.48 -35.41 14.21
CA TYR A 271 -0.78 -34.68 14.29
C TYR A 271 -1.77 -35.33 15.27
N VAL A 272 -2.42 -34.51 16.07
CA VAL A 272 -3.63 -34.86 16.80
C VAL A 272 -4.81 -34.67 15.85
N CYS A 273 -5.30 -35.80 15.32
CA CYS A 273 -6.40 -35.83 14.36
C CYS A 273 -7.72 -36.19 15.04
N LYS A 274 -8.80 -35.52 14.66
CA LYS A 274 -10.19 -35.84 15.05
C LYS A 274 -10.98 -36.35 13.86
N ARG A 275 -11.70 -37.44 14.02
CA ARG A 275 -12.49 -38.07 12.95
C ARG A 275 -13.72 -37.23 12.63
N ILE A 276 -13.95 -36.97 11.35
CA ILE A 276 -15.25 -36.44 10.88
C ILE A 276 -16.24 -37.61 10.81
N PRO A 277 -17.37 -37.57 11.53
CA PRO A 277 -18.31 -38.69 11.59
C PRO A 277 -18.77 -39.16 10.21
N GLY A 278 -18.71 -40.47 9.97
CA GLY A 278 -19.19 -41.08 8.72
C GLY A 278 -18.39 -40.71 7.46
N LYS A 279 -17.23 -40.06 7.59
CA LYS A 279 -16.36 -39.67 6.46
C LYS A 279 -14.95 -40.23 6.63
N GLN A 280 -14.28 -40.45 5.50
CA GLN A 280 -12.82 -40.62 5.45
C GLN A 280 -12.18 -39.23 5.44
N ALA A 281 -12.37 -38.48 6.52
CA ALA A 281 -11.74 -37.18 6.70
C ALA A 281 -11.44 -36.93 8.19
N VAL A 282 -10.42 -36.13 8.44
CA VAL A 282 -10.05 -35.69 9.78
C VAL A 282 -9.97 -34.18 9.85
N VAL A 283 -10.21 -33.66 11.05
CA VAL A 283 -9.93 -32.26 11.42
C VAL A 283 -8.68 -32.25 12.28
N VAL A 284 -7.77 -31.32 11.98
CA VAL A 284 -6.60 -30.99 12.78
C VAL A 284 -6.83 -29.58 13.30
N VAL A 285 -7.28 -29.47 14.55
CA VAL A 285 -7.60 -28.17 15.16
C VAL A 285 -6.32 -27.55 15.70
N ALA A 286 -6.13 -26.25 15.44
CA ALA A 286 -4.88 -25.57 15.79
C ALA A 286 -4.58 -25.60 17.30
N CYS A 287 -5.60 -25.44 18.13
CA CYS A 287 -5.46 -25.43 19.60
C CYS A 287 -4.97 -26.77 20.18
N GLU A 288 -5.27 -27.91 19.53
CA GLU A 288 -4.79 -29.23 19.95
C GLU A 288 -3.47 -29.65 19.29
N ASN A 289 -2.94 -28.82 18.37
CA ASN A 289 -1.74 -29.10 17.59
C ASN A 289 -0.65 -28.03 17.76
N GLN A 290 -0.62 -27.35 18.91
CA GLN A 290 0.38 -26.32 19.23
C GLN A 290 1.82 -26.87 19.31
N HIS A 291 1.99 -28.19 19.44
CA HIS A 291 3.28 -28.88 19.41
C HIS A 291 3.84 -29.06 17.99
N MET A 292 3.02 -28.87 16.96
CA MET A 292 3.46 -28.92 15.56
C MET A 292 4.09 -27.59 15.15
N ASN A 293 5.00 -27.63 14.16
CA ASN A 293 5.59 -26.41 13.60
C ASN A 293 4.52 -25.47 13.00
N GLU A 294 4.76 -24.15 13.06
CA GLU A 294 3.84 -23.13 12.50
C GLU A 294 3.58 -23.37 11.00
N ASP A 295 4.54 -23.93 10.26
CA ASP A 295 4.39 -24.29 8.84
C ASP A 295 3.49 -25.52 8.57
N MET A 296 2.96 -26.17 9.61
CA MET A 296 2.22 -27.43 9.52
C MET A 296 0.76 -27.29 9.96
N VAL A 297 0.36 -26.15 10.54
CA VAL A 297 -0.98 -25.93 11.10
C VAL A 297 -1.47 -24.55 10.67
N LEU A 298 -2.78 -24.38 10.52
CA LEU A 298 -3.42 -23.08 10.28
C LEU A 298 -4.52 -22.85 11.30
N GLU A 299 -4.76 -21.59 11.66
CA GLU A 299 -5.96 -21.20 12.39
C GLU A 299 -7.19 -21.13 11.45
N PRO A 300 -8.37 -21.59 11.87
CA PRO A 300 -8.68 -22.26 13.15
C PRO A 300 -8.32 -23.77 13.16
N GLY A 301 -8.05 -24.33 11.99
CA GLY A 301 -7.62 -25.72 11.80
C GLY A 301 -7.53 -26.09 10.32
N LEU A 302 -7.20 -27.36 10.06
CA LEU A 302 -7.13 -27.96 8.74
C LEU A 302 -8.12 -29.10 8.62
N VAL A 303 -8.65 -29.33 7.42
CA VAL A 303 -9.41 -30.53 7.09
C VAL A 303 -8.59 -31.34 6.09
N MET A 304 -8.40 -32.62 6.37
CA MET A 304 -7.69 -33.53 5.48
C MET A 304 -8.63 -34.66 5.09
N ILE A 305 -8.86 -34.81 3.79
CA ILE A 305 -9.76 -35.81 3.23
C ILE A 305 -8.92 -36.92 2.63
N PHE A 306 -9.33 -38.17 2.83
CA PHE A 306 -8.59 -39.35 2.40
C PHE A 306 -9.51 -40.27 1.61
N ALA A 307 -8.93 -41.00 0.66
CA ALA A 307 -9.66 -42.07 -0.02
C ALA A 307 -9.94 -43.24 0.94
N HIS A 308 -9.00 -43.55 1.84
CA HIS A 308 -9.07 -44.64 2.82
C HIS A 308 -7.95 -44.47 3.88
N GLY A 309 -8.01 -45.23 4.97
CA GLY A 309 -6.92 -45.31 5.96
C GLY A 309 -7.10 -44.41 7.18
N ILE A 310 -8.35 -44.06 7.53
CA ILE A 310 -8.68 -43.47 8.83
C ILE A 310 -9.33 -44.52 9.72
N GLU A 311 -8.70 -44.77 10.86
CA GLU A 311 -9.20 -45.62 11.95
C GLU A 311 -9.71 -44.74 13.11
#